data_AF-A0A7V0I8V4-F1
#
_entry.id   AF-A0A7V0I8V4-F1
#
_cell.length_a   1.000
_cell.length_b   1.000
_cell.length_c   1.000
_cell.angle_alpha   90.00
_cell.angle_beta   90.00
_cell.angle_gamma   90.00
#
_symmetry.space_group_name_H-M   'P 1'
#
loop_
_entity.id
_entity.type
_entity.pdbx_description
1 polymer ?
#
loop_
_entity_poly.entity_id
_entity_poly.type
_entity_poly.pdbx_seq_one_letter_code
_entity_poly.pdbx_strand_id
1 'polypeptide(L)'
;MGVRGSLILALDFGGTKLAAATVEPGARAFRARASMPSPPNKSAEADREIILALAKEVLGGKRPAAVGVSFGGPVREGVVLLSHHVPDWEDFPLAEWLREHFGVPAAVENDANAAALGEWRYGAGRGTRYFLYV
;
A
#
# COMPACT_ATOMS: atom_id res chain seq x y z
N MET A 1 3.18 -1.78 -23.75
CA MET A 1 1.75 -1.60 -24.07
C MET A 1 1.00 -1.33 -22.77
N GLY A 2 0.49 -0.12 -22.57
CA GLY A 2 -0.33 0.19 -21.39
C GLY A 2 -1.71 -0.43 -21.56
N VAL A 3 -2.10 -1.31 -20.64
CA VAL A 3 -3.44 -1.88 -20.62
C VAL A 3 -4.39 -0.77 -20.17
N ARG A 4 -5.02 -0.08 -21.14
CA ARG A 4 -6.06 0.92 -20.84
C ARG A 4 -7.17 0.24 -20.04
N GLY A 5 -7.52 0.81 -18.88
CA GLY A 5 -8.57 0.28 -17.99
C GLY A 5 -8.09 -0.60 -16.82
N SER A 6 -6.78 -0.83 -16.66
CA SER A 6 -6.25 -1.52 -15.48
C SER A 6 -6.10 -0.56 -14.30
N LEU A 7 -6.66 -0.88 -13.14
CA LEU A 7 -6.46 -0.11 -11.90
C LEU A 7 -5.40 -0.79 -11.04
N ILE A 8 -4.49 -0.02 -10.46
CA ILE A 8 -3.64 -0.47 -9.36
C ILE A 8 -4.27 0.00 -8.05
N LEU A 9 -4.40 -0.90 -7.09
CA LEU A 9 -4.82 -0.56 -5.73
C LEU A 9 -3.56 -0.25 -4.91
N ALA A 10 -3.47 0.96 -4.38
CA ALA A 10 -2.42 1.37 -3.44
C ALA A 10 -3.00 1.39 -2.03
N LEU A 11 -2.34 0.71 -1.09
CA LEU A 11 -2.71 0.66 0.32
C LEU A 11 -1.56 1.26 1.15
N ASP A 12 -1.91 2.02 2.18
CA ASP A 12 -0.95 2.65 3.09
C ASP A 12 -1.31 2.31 4.53
N PHE A 13 -0.43 1.56 5.18
CA PHE A 13 -0.52 1.19 6.59
C PHE A 13 0.36 2.13 7.42
N GLY A 14 -0.13 3.35 7.63
CA GLY A 14 0.55 4.36 8.43
C GLY A 14 0.27 4.22 9.92
N GLY A 15 1.17 4.76 10.75
CA GLY A 15 1.02 4.70 12.22
C GLY A 15 -0.15 5.50 12.80
N THR A 16 -0.68 6.48 12.06
CA THR A 16 -1.77 7.38 12.52
C THR A 16 -3.05 7.29 11.68
N LYS A 17 -2.95 6.76 10.47
CA LYS A 17 -4.06 6.59 9.54
C LYS A 17 -3.79 5.43 8.60
N LEU A 18 -4.88 4.86 8.10
CA LEU A 18 -4.90 3.92 7.00
C LEU A 18 -5.48 4.61 5.77
N ALA A 19 -4.94 4.31 4.59
CA ALA A 19 -5.44 4.88 3.35
C ALA A 19 -5.45 3.86 2.21
N ALA A 20 -6.41 4.01 1.31
CA ALA A 20 -6.47 3.28 0.06
C ALA A 20 -6.67 4.27 -1.10
N ALA A 21 -6.11 3.94 -2.25
CA ALA A 21 -6.34 4.68 -3.48
C ALA A 21 -6.28 3.78 -4.71
N THR A 22 -6.97 4.18 -5.77
CA THR A 22 -6.82 3.57 -7.09
C THR A 22 -6.08 4.51 -8.02
N VAL A 23 -5.16 3.98 -8.82
CA VAL A 23 -4.42 4.72 -9.84
C VAL A 23 -4.38 3.93 -11.14
N GLU A 24 -4.20 4.61 -12.26
CA GLU A 24 -3.85 3.94 -13.51
C GLU A 24 -2.33 3.75 -13.60
N PRO A 25 -1.85 2.68 -14.27
CA PRO A 25 -0.43 2.48 -14.51
C PRO A 25 0.26 3.71 -15.13
N GLY A 26 1.27 4.24 -14.44
CA GLY A 26 2.04 5.41 -14.87
C GLY A 26 1.33 6.76 -14.65
N ALA A 27 0.11 6.79 -14.13
CA ALA A 27 -0.57 8.02 -13.75
C ALA A 27 -0.01 8.59 -12.44
N ARG A 28 -0.10 9.92 -12.31
CA ARG A 28 0.31 10.67 -11.11
C ARG A 28 -0.87 11.16 -10.27
N ALA A 29 -2.09 10.82 -10.70
CA ALA A 29 -3.32 11.26 -10.06
C ALA A 29 -4.13 10.05 -9.62
N PHE A 30 -4.74 10.15 -8.45
CA PHE A 30 -5.68 9.17 -7.94
C PHE A 30 -6.97 9.22 -8.78
N ARG A 31 -7.50 8.03 -9.10
CA ARG A 31 -8.86 7.87 -9.63
C ARG A 31 -9.89 7.95 -8.51
N ALA A 32 -9.58 7.31 -7.38
CA ALA A 32 -10.31 7.43 -6.12
C ALA A 32 -9.32 7.29 -4.95
N ARG A 33 -9.66 7.87 -3.81
CA ARG A 33 -8.91 7.72 -2.56
C ARG A 33 -9.83 7.84 -1.36
N ALA A 34 -9.54 7.09 -0.31
CA ALA A 34 -10.21 7.16 0.98
C ALA A 34 -9.19 6.93 2.09
N SER A 35 -9.47 7.45 3.28
CA SER A 35 -8.60 7.25 4.45
C SER A 35 -9.38 7.31 5.75
N MET A 36 -8.91 6.59 6.74
CA MET A 36 -9.47 6.57 8.09
C MET A 36 -8.36 6.75 9.12
N PRO A 37 -8.55 7.58 10.16
CA PRO A 37 -7.62 7.61 11.30
C PRO A 37 -7.53 6.23 11.96
N SER A 38 -6.34 5.84 12.41
CA SER A 38 -6.17 4.59 13.14
C SER A 38 -7.02 4.62 14.42
N PRO A 39 -7.72 3.51 14.78
CA PRO A 39 -8.56 3.47 15.96
C PRO A 39 -7.71 3.57 17.25
N PRO A 40 -8.31 3.91 18.41
CA PRO A 40 -7.60 3.90 19.69
C PRO A 40 -7.06 2.52 20.07
N ASN A 41 -7.85 1.47 19.81
CA ASN A 41 -7.47 0.08 20.07
C ASN A 41 -6.88 -0.54 18.80
N LYS A 42 -5.65 -0.15 18.46
CA LYS A 42 -4.97 -0.64 17.26
C LYS A 42 -4.60 -2.11 17.40
N SER A 43 -4.79 -2.88 16.33
CA SER A 43 -4.28 -4.24 16.16
C SER A 43 -4.12 -4.52 14.67
N ALA A 44 -3.30 -5.50 14.32
CA ALA A 44 -3.20 -5.94 12.93
C ALA A 44 -4.55 -6.42 12.35
N GLU A 45 -5.40 -7.05 13.17
CA GLU A 45 -6.77 -7.41 12.78
C GLU A 45 -7.58 -6.17 12.38
N ALA A 46 -7.65 -5.16 13.25
CA ALA A 46 -8.41 -3.95 13.01
C ALA A 46 -7.90 -3.19 11.78
N ASP A 47 -6.57 -3.12 11.61
CA ASP A 47 -5.97 -2.49 10.44
C ASP A 47 -6.36 -3.21 9.14
N ARG A 48 -6.36 -4.55 9.15
CA ARG A 48 -6.78 -5.38 8.01
C ARG A 48 -8.27 -5.21 7.70
N GLU A 49 -9.14 -5.09 8.70
CA GLU A 49 -10.56 -4.84 8.45
C GLU A 49 -10.78 -3.46 7.81
N ILE A 50 -10.14 -2.43 8.37
CA ILE A 50 -10.26 -1.05 7.88
C ILE A 50 -9.72 -0.92 6.46
N ILE A 51 -8.54 -1.49 6.18
CA ILE A 51 -7.93 -1.37 4.85
C ILE A 51 -8.76 -2.06 3.77
N LEU A 52 -9.41 -3.19 4.09
CA LEU A 52 -10.30 -3.88 3.16
C LEU A 52 -11.58 -3.09 2.92
N ALA A 53 -12.12 -2.43 3.94
CA ALA A 53 -13.27 -1.53 3.79
C ALA A 53 -12.92 -0.34 2.87
N LEU A 54 -11.78 0.32 3.10
CA LEU A 54 -11.29 1.41 2.26
C LEU A 54 -11.01 0.93 0.83
N ALA A 55 -10.41 -0.24 0.66
CA ALA A 55 -10.16 -0.84 -0.65
C ALA A 55 -11.46 -1.07 -1.42
N LYS A 56 -12.48 -1.65 -0.77
CA LYS A 56 -13.81 -1.87 -1.34
C LYS A 56 -14.45 -0.56 -1.82
N GLU A 57 -14.34 0.49 -1.01
CA GLU A 57 -14.84 1.83 -1.35
C GLU A 57 -14.18 2.38 -2.61
N VAL A 58 -12.84 2.44 -2.64
CA VAL A 58 -12.11 3.07 -3.76
C VAL A 58 -12.13 2.25 -5.05
N LEU A 59 -12.37 0.93 -4.94
CA LEU A 59 -12.52 0.05 -6.10
C LEU A 59 -13.91 0.16 -6.74
N GLY A 60 -14.95 0.49 -5.96
CA GLY A 60 -16.32 0.62 -6.48
C GLY A 60 -16.80 -0.62 -7.24
N GLY A 61 -16.46 -1.83 -6.74
CA GLY A 61 -16.81 -3.11 -7.36
C GLY A 61 -15.90 -3.55 -8.52
N LYS A 62 -14.90 -2.76 -8.91
CA LYS A 62 -13.90 -3.16 -9.91
C LYS A 62 -12.82 -4.02 -9.29
N ARG A 63 -12.21 -4.89 -10.10
CA ARG A 63 -11.03 -5.67 -9.70
C ARG A 63 -9.74 -4.92 -10.08
N PRO A 64 -8.78 -4.73 -9.16
CA PRO A 64 -7.49 -4.16 -9.52
C PRO A 64 -6.67 -5.19 -10.32
N ALA A 65 -5.70 -4.71 -11.09
CA ALA A 65 -4.72 -5.55 -11.79
C ALA A 65 -3.56 -5.98 -10.87
N ALA A 66 -3.24 -5.17 -9.85
CA ALA A 66 -2.27 -5.48 -8.81
C ALA A 66 -2.51 -4.62 -7.56
N VAL A 67 -1.92 -5.03 -6.44
CA VAL A 67 -1.93 -4.29 -5.17
C VAL A 67 -0.49 -3.88 -4.80
N GLY A 68 -0.31 -2.62 -4.41
CA GLY A 68 0.94 -2.12 -3.83
C GLY A 68 0.71 -1.61 -2.43
N VAL A 69 1.62 -1.88 -1.50
CA VAL A 69 1.49 -1.52 -0.10
C VAL A 69 2.71 -0.75 0.39
N SER A 70 2.44 0.37 1.07
CA SER A 70 3.38 1.06 1.96
C SER A 70 3.08 0.63 3.39
N PHE A 71 4.09 0.16 4.13
CA PHE A 71 3.94 -0.30 5.51
C PHE A 71 4.91 0.43 6.46
N GLY A 72 4.39 0.98 7.55
CA GLY A 72 5.16 1.65 8.60
C GLY A 72 5.91 0.69 9.51
N GLY A 73 6.93 0.02 8.98
CA GLY A 73 7.76 -0.94 9.70
C GLY A 73 8.71 -1.71 8.77
N PRO A 74 9.57 -2.58 9.33
CA PRO A 74 10.46 -3.42 8.54
C PRO A 74 9.68 -4.50 7.77
N VAL A 75 9.96 -4.60 6.48
CA VAL A 75 9.37 -5.59 5.56
C VAL A 75 10.51 -6.38 4.91
N ARG A 76 10.33 -7.70 4.78
CA ARG A 76 11.24 -8.57 4.03
C ARG A 76 10.44 -9.50 3.14
N GLU A 77 10.66 -9.41 1.83
CA GLU A 77 10.05 -10.31 0.83
C GLU A 77 8.51 -10.38 0.92
N GLY A 78 7.86 -9.25 1.25
CA GLY A 78 6.41 -9.17 1.38
C GLY A 78 5.85 -9.58 2.76
N VAL A 79 6.72 -9.98 3.69
CA VAL A 79 6.40 -10.28 5.09
C VAL A 79 6.68 -9.04 5.95
N VAL A 80 5.71 -8.62 6.74
CA VAL A 80 5.89 -7.61 7.78
C VAL A 80 6.57 -8.30 8.95
N LEU A 81 7.74 -7.79 9.36
CA LEU A 81 8.48 -8.41 10.48
C LEU A 81 7.94 -7.94 11.84
N LEU A 82 7.55 -6.68 11.94
CA LEU A 82 6.89 -6.07 13.10
C LEU A 82 6.32 -4.69 12.73
N SER A 83 5.49 -4.14 13.62
CA SER A 83 5.15 -2.71 13.63
C SER A 83 5.57 -2.09 14.96
N HIS A 84 6.11 -0.87 14.91
CA HIS A 84 6.48 -0.11 16.12
C HIS A 84 5.27 0.59 16.77
N HIS A 85 4.14 0.67 16.07
CA HIS A 85 2.98 1.48 16.48
C HIS A 85 1.70 0.67 16.70
N VAL A 86 1.64 -0.55 16.15
CA VAL A 86 0.45 -1.40 16.17
C VAL A 86 0.89 -2.82 16.54
N PRO A 87 0.27 -3.45 17.55
CA PRO A 87 0.60 -4.83 17.91
C PRO A 87 0.10 -5.84 16.87
N ASP A 88 0.56 -7.09 17.01
CA ASP A 88 0.08 -8.28 16.29
C ASP A 88 0.50 -8.37 14.81
N TRP A 89 1.57 -7.67 14.43
CA TRP A 89 2.12 -7.65 13.07
C TRP A 89 3.35 -8.54 12.89
N GLU A 90 3.78 -9.23 13.94
CA GLU A 90 4.99 -10.06 13.95
C GLU A 90 4.93 -11.17 12.89
N ASP A 91 5.94 -11.21 12.01
CA ASP A 91 6.11 -12.19 10.94
C ASP A 91 4.84 -12.41 10.07
N PHE A 92 4.05 -11.36 9.85
CA PHE A 92 2.79 -11.48 9.11
C PHE A 92 3.00 -11.46 7.59
N PRO A 93 2.52 -12.47 6.82
CA PRO A 93 2.71 -12.55 5.37
C PRO A 93 1.72 -11.65 4.61
N LEU A 94 1.86 -10.33 4.77
CA LEU A 94 0.91 -9.35 4.24
C LEU A 94 0.71 -9.41 2.73
N ALA A 95 1.79 -9.63 1.96
CA ALA A 95 1.69 -9.75 0.51
C ALA A 95 0.85 -10.97 0.10
N GLU A 96 1.04 -12.13 0.76
CA GLU A 96 0.29 -13.34 0.42
C GLU A 96 -1.18 -13.22 0.85
N TRP A 97 -1.44 -12.67 2.03
CA TRP A 97 -2.81 -12.39 2.50
C TRP A 97 -3.59 -11.50 1.51
N LEU A 98 -2.96 -10.46 0.97
CA LEU A 98 -3.57 -9.60 -0.05
C LEU A 98 -3.74 -10.34 -1.40
N ARG A 99 -2.79 -11.19 -1.79
CA ARG A 99 -2.90 -12.00 -3.01
C ARG A 99 -4.07 -12.96 -2.92
N GLU A 100 -4.25 -13.64 -1.80
CA GLU A 100 -5.39 -14.52 -1.55
C GLU A 100 -6.71 -13.75 -1.58
N HIS A 101 -6.76 -12.57 -0.93
CA HIS A 101 -7.97 -11.76 -0.88
C HIS A 101 -8.41 -11.20 -2.24
N PHE A 102 -7.50 -10.62 -3.02
CA PHE A 102 -7.84 -9.96 -4.29
C PHE A 102 -7.65 -10.87 -5.54
N GLY A 103 -6.94 -11.99 -5.38
CA GLY A 103 -6.58 -12.93 -6.44
C GLY A 103 -5.62 -12.35 -7.49
N VAL A 104 -4.88 -11.28 -7.16
CA VAL A 104 -3.96 -10.59 -8.06
C VAL A 104 -2.61 -10.38 -7.39
N PRO A 105 -1.52 -10.13 -8.15
CA PRO A 105 -0.21 -9.88 -7.56
C PRO A 105 -0.24 -8.73 -6.54
N ALA A 106 0.41 -8.93 -5.39
CA ALA A 106 0.60 -7.91 -4.37
C ALA A 106 2.08 -7.77 -4.04
N ALA A 107 2.52 -6.53 -3.78
CA ALA A 107 3.84 -6.21 -3.29
C ALA A 107 3.73 -5.31 -2.05
N VAL A 108 4.58 -5.56 -1.06
CA VAL A 108 4.65 -4.79 0.19
C VAL A 108 6.05 -4.29 0.35
N GLU A 109 6.17 -3.01 0.70
CA GLU A 109 7.45 -2.36 0.94
C GLU A 109 7.34 -1.47 2.19
N ASN A 110 8.47 -1.25 2.85
CA ASN A 110 8.60 -0.25 3.89
C ASN A 110 8.20 1.14 3.35
N ASP A 111 7.56 1.96 4.18
CA ASP A 111 7.08 3.30 3.87
C ASP A 111 8.17 4.24 3.31
N ALA A 112 9.35 4.31 3.94
CA ALA A 112 10.45 5.15 3.47
C ALA A 112 11.00 4.68 2.11
N ASN A 113 11.14 3.36 1.92
CA ASN A 113 11.53 2.79 0.63
C ASN A 113 10.46 3.07 -0.46
N ALA A 114 9.18 2.90 -0.14
CA ALA A 114 8.07 3.18 -1.05
C ALA A 114 8.02 4.67 -1.44
N ALA A 115 8.24 5.56 -0.47
CA ALA A 115 8.34 7.01 -0.71
C ALA A 115 9.55 7.33 -1.59
N ALA A 116 10.72 6.74 -1.32
CA ALA A 116 11.92 6.91 -2.13
C ALA A 116 11.69 6.46 -3.58
N LEU A 117 11.06 5.29 -3.78
CA LEU A 117 10.69 4.78 -5.11
C LEU A 117 9.70 5.70 -5.81
N GLY A 118 8.73 6.25 -5.09
CA GLY A 118 7.77 7.23 -5.60
C GLY A 118 8.44 8.51 -6.09
N GLU A 119 9.30 9.11 -5.27
CA GLU A 119 10.07 10.31 -5.62
C GLU A 119 11.07 10.07 -6.74
N TRP A 120 11.76 8.93 -6.75
CA TRP A 120 12.66 8.56 -7.84
C TRP A 120 11.93 8.36 -9.17
N ARG A 121 10.74 7.74 -9.12
CA ARG A 121 9.99 7.44 -10.35
C ARG A 121 9.21 8.64 -10.88
N TYR A 122 8.58 9.40 -10.00
CA TYR A 122 7.61 10.44 -10.36
C TYR A 122 7.94 11.83 -9.83
N GLY A 123 8.73 11.94 -8.77
CA GLY A 123 9.02 13.21 -8.09
C GLY A 123 10.43 13.75 -8.34
N ALA A 124 11.06 14.24 -7.27
CA ALA A 124 12.30 15.01 -7.31
C ALA A 124 13.53 14.18 -7.72
N GLY A 125 13.50 12.86 -7.53
CA GLY A 125 14.59 11.96 -7.92
C GLY A 125 14.56 11.54 -9.39
N ARG A 126 13.60 12.03 -10.19
CA ARG A 126 13.44 11.58 -11.58
C ARG A 126 14.66 11.92 -12.44
N GLY A 127 15.18 10.90 -13.13
CA GLY A 127 16.31 11.05 -14.06
C GLY A 127 17.67 10.94 -13.39
N THR A 128 17.72 10.77 -12.07
CA THR A 128 18.97 10.48 -11.37
C THR A 128 19.24 8.97 -11.35
N ARG A 129 20.52 8.62 -11.34
CA ARG A 129 20.98 7.24 -11.16
C ARG A 129 21.10 6.86 -9.68
N TYR A 130 21.44 7.84 -8.84
CA TYR A 130 21.58 7.70 -7.40
C TYR A 130 20.67 8.73 -6.73
N PHE A 131 19.86 8.28 -5.77
CA PHE A 131 18.88 9.08 -5.07
C PHE A 131 18.80 8.60 -3.62
N LEU A 132 18.69 9.55 -2.70
CA LEU A 132 18.50 9.30 -1.27
C LEU A 132 17.26 10.10 -0.83
N TYR A 133 16.36 9.44 -0.12
CA TYR A 133 15.16 10.03 0.49
C TYR A 133 15.33 10.00 2.01
N VAL A 134 15.10 11.14 2.67
CA VAL A 134 15.24 11.35 4.13
C VAL A 134 14.13 12.22 4.67
#